data_AF-A0A098BJK4-F1
#
_entry.id   AF-A0A098BJK4-F1
#
_cell.length_a   1.000
_cell.length_b   1.000
_cell.length_c   1.000
_cell.angle_alpha   90.00
_cell.angle_beta   90.00
_cell.angle_gamma   90.00
#
_symmetry.space_group_name_H-M   'P 1'
#
loop_
_entity.id
_entity.type
_entity.pdbx_description
1 polymer ?
#
loop_
_entity_poly.entity_id
_entity_poly.type
_entity_poly.pdbx_seq_one_letter_code
_entity_poly.pdbx_strand_id
1 'polypeptide(L)'
;MPERPVPHGWGFGENLAGRVSETLAGLIRPGRRRLWSKFGPSEAEVRANLAGQASADAALALQEARTEAEPVGISTTPVPQDLTAAAFFDVDNTMVQGASIIHFARGLAARDYFTKSDLAEFAWQQVKFRVTGKENSDDVASGREKALSFVAGRSTAELARLGEEIYDEIIADKIWPGTRALAQMHLDAGQQVWLVTATPVELANVIAERLGLTGALGTVAESQDGVFTGRLVGDILHGLGKAHAVRALAIREGLNLKRCTAYSDSHNDVPMLSLVGTPVAVNPDADLRELAKTRGWEIRDFRTARKAARIGVPTALALGAAGGALAAALGRRRDSAA
;
A
#
# COMPACT_ATOMS: atom_id res chain seq x y z
N MET A 1 -24.19 -26.00 -1.50
CA MET A 1 -23.24 -25.41 -2.46
C MET A 1 -21.88 -26.01 -2.16
N PRO A 2 -21.16 -26.63 -3.10
CA PRO A 2 -19.86 -27.18 -2.77
C PRO A 2 -18.86 -26.03 -2.61
N GLU A 3 -18.06 -26.11 -1.55
CA GLU A 3 -16.94 -25.22 -1.26
C GLU A 3 -15.98 -25.18 -2.46
N ARG A 4 -15.61 -23.98 -2.90
CA ARG A 4 -14.57 -23.81 -3.92
C ARG A 4 -13.22 -24.19 -3.31
N PRO A 5 -12.38 -24.97 -4.00
CA PRO A 5 -11.03 -25.25 -3.53
C PRO A 5 -10.20 -23.97 -3.55
N VAL A 6 -9.50 -23.73 -2.44
CA VAL A 6 -8.49 -22.67 -2.29
C VAL A 6 -7.28 -23.08 -3.14
N PRO A 7 -6.73 -22.22 -4.02
CA PRO A 7 -5.54 -22.58 -4.79
C PRO A 7 -4.38 -22.89 -3.85
N HIS A 8 -3.80 -24.08 -3.99
CA HIS A 8 -2.59 -24.47 -3.27
C HIS A 8 -1.38 -23.72 -3.85
N GLY A 9 -0.69 -22.96 -3.00
CA GLY A 9 0.73 -22.64 -3.19
C GLY A 9 1.08 -21.17 -3.45
N TRP A 10 1.21 -20.38 -2.40
CA TRP A 10 1.97 -19.11 -2.38
C TRP A 10 3.48 -19.39 -2.31
N GLY A 11 3.98 -20.26 -3.18
CA GLY A 11 5.38 -20.65 -3.28
C GLY A 11 6.17 -19.62 -4.08
N PHE A 12 6.40 -18.43 -3.54
CA PHE A 12 7.40 -17.52 -4.12
C PHE A 12 8.78 -18.09 -3.81
N GLY A 13 9.39 -18.80 -4.76
CA GLY A 13 10.73 -19.30 -4.49
C GLY A 13 11.37 -20.17 -5.54
N GLU A 14 10.68 -21.16 -6.11
CA GLU A 14 11.43 -22.24 -6.80
C GLU A 14 12.22 -21.74 -8.02
N ASN A 15 11.71 -20.77 -8.78
CA ASN A 15 12.43 -20.18 -9.91
C ASN A 15 13.00 -18.77 -9.68
N LEU A 16 12.45 -17.99 -8.73
CA LEU A 16 12.97 -16.66 -8.41
C LEU A 16 14.19 -16.72 -7.51
N ALA A 17 14.17 -17.58 -6.47
CA ALA A 17 15.33 -17.76 -5.61
C ALA A 17 16.50 -18.39 -6.38
N GLY A 18 16.23 -19.32 -7.33
CA GLY A 18 17.26 -19.89 -8.21
C GLY A 18 17.92 -18.86 -9.14
N ARG A 19 17.13 -18.08 -9.89
CA ARG A 19 17.65 -17.07 -10.83
C ARG A 19 18.28 -15.86 -10.15
N VAL A 20 17.74 -15.44 -9.01
CA VAL A 20 18.30 -14.35 -8.19
C VAL A 20 19.54 -14.84 -7.42
N SER A 21 19.58 -16.09 -6.94
CA SER A 21 20.75 -16.72 -6.29
C SER A 21 21.95 -16.86 -7.23
N GLU A 22 21.76 -17.31 -8.48
CA GLU A 22 22.88 -17.39 -9.45
C GLU A 22 23.47 -16.01 -9.79
N THR A 23 22.62 -14.98 -9.88
CA THR A 23 23.04 -13.60 -10.13
C THR A 23 23.71 -12.97 -8.89
N LEU A 24 23.23 -13.30 -7.68
CA LEU A 24 23.77 -12.83 -6.39
C LEU A 24 25.08 -13.54 -6.00
N ALA A 25 25.24 -14.84 -6.30
CA ALA A 25 26.45 -15.61 -6.00
C ALA A 25 27.68 -15.10 -6.78
N GLY A 26 27.45 -14.42 -7.92
CA GLY A 26 28.47 -13.70 -8.67
C GLY A 26 28.84 -12.33 -8.06
N LEU A 27 27.85 -11.61 -7.51
CA LEU A 27 28.02 -10.25 -6.98
C LEU A 27 28.46 -10.19 -5.50
N ILE A 28 28.13 -11.20 -4.70
CA ILE A 28 28.35 -11.22 -3.25
C ILE A 28 29.15 -12.48 -2.86
N ARG A 29 30.42 -12.54 -3.26
CA ARG A 29 31.37 -13.52 -2.71
C ARG A 29 32.03 -12.94 -1.44
N PRO A 30 31.93 -13.60 -0.27
CA PRO A 30 32.70 -13.19 0.90
C PRO A 30 34.20 -13.39 0.62
N GLY A 31 35.01 -12.32 0.77
CA GLY A 31 36.47 -12.40 0.71
C GLY A 31 37.17 -11.62 -0.42
N ARG A 32 36.46 -11.00 -1.38
CA ARG A 32 37.09 -10.03 -2.29
C ARG A 32 36.95 -8.62 -1.72
N ARG A 33 38.09 -7.91 -1.58
CA ARG A 33 38.11 -6.47 -1.28
C ARG A 33 37.20 -5.74 -2.29
N ARG A 34 36.10 -5.16 -1.80
CA ARG A 34 35.20 -4.34 -2.62
C ARG A 34 35.96 -3.10 -3.08
N LEU A 35 36.28 -3.04 -4.37
CA LEU A 35 36.64 -1.80 -5.04
C LEU A 35 35.38 -0.96 -5.14
N TRP A 36 35.11 -0.14 -4.12
CA TRP A 36 34.06 0.85 -4.18
C TRP A 36 34.42 1.87 -5.27
N SER A 37 33.64 1.88 -6.35
CA SER A 37 33.69 2.98 -7.30
C SER A 37 33.09 4.21 -6.62
N LYS A 38 33.87 5.29 -6.47
CA LYS A 38 33.35 6.61 -6.03
C LYS A 38 32.24 7.15 -6.94
N PHE A 39 32.04 6.54 -8.12
CA PHE A 39 31.08 6.93 -9.13
C PHE A 39 29.99 5.87 -9.38
N GLY A 40 29.93 4.81 -8.56
CA GLY A 40 28.91 3.77 -8.64
C GLY A 40 27.68 4.09 -7.77
N PRO A 41 26.55 3.39 -7.98
CA PRO A 41 25.38 3.53 -7.13
C PRO A 41 25.73 3.19 -5.68
N SER A 42 25.14 3.94 -4.75
CA SER A 42 25.24 3.66 -3.33
C SER A 42 24.56 2.32 -2.99
N GLU A 43 24.93 1.75 -1.85
CA GLU A 43 24.33 0.49 -1.40
C GLU A 43 22.81 0.61 -1.21
N ALA A 44 22.33 1.75 -0.72
CA ALA A 44 20.91 2.02 -0.58
C ALA A 44 20.19 2.03 -1.95
N GLU A 45 20.79 2.62 -2.98
CA GLU A 45 20.24 2.61 -4.33
C GLU A 45 20.22 1.20 -4.93
N VAL A 46 21.26 0.40 -4.69
CA VAL A 46 21.31 -1.00 -5.13
C VAL A 46 20.20 -1.81 -4.45
N ARG A 47 20.02 -1.67 -3.13
CA ARG A 47 18.95 -2.36 -2.39
C ARG A 47 17.56 -1.90 -2.84
N ALA A 48 17.37 -0.60 -3.08
CA ALA A 48 16.12 -0.05 -3.59
C ALA A 48 15.79 -0.58 -5.00
N ASN A 49 16.79 -0.75 -5.86
CA ASN A 49 16.59 -1.36 -7.18
C ASN A 49 16.20 -2.83 -7.04
N LEU A 50 16.90 -3.60 -6.20
CA LEU A 50 16.56 -5.00 -5.93
C LEU A 50 15.14 -5.14 -5.38
N ALA A 51 14.74 -4.29 -4.44
CA ALA A 51 13.36 -4.24 -3.93
C ALA A 51 12.34 -4.00 -5.05
N GLY A 52 12.64 -3.05 -5.93
CA GLY A 52 11.77 -2.72 -7.05
C GLY A 52 11.59 -3.87 -8.05
N GLN A 53 12.69 -4.55 -8.41
CA GLN A 53 12.64 -5.72 -9.29
C GLN A 53 11.86 -6.87 -8.65
N ALA A 54 12.16 -7.19 -7.40
CA ALA A 54 11.50 -8.27 -6.67
C ALA A 54 9.99 -8.04 -6.55
N SER A 55 9.58 -6.79 -6.29
CA SER A 55 8.16 -6.41 -6.21
C SER A 55 7.44 -6.61 -7.55
N ALA A 56 8.05 -6.15 -8.65
CA ALA A 56 7.50 -6.34 -9.98
C ALA A 56 7.47 -7.83 -10.38
N ASP A 57 8.46 -8.63 -9.97
CA ASP A 57 8.48 -10.07 -10.25
C ASP A 57 7.35 -10.78 -9.51
N ALA A 58 7.17 -10.47 -8.21
CA ALA A 58 6.11 -11.03 -7.40
C ALA A 58 4.72 -10.68 -7.94
N ALA A 59 4.53 -9.44 -8.40
CA ALA A 59 3.28 -8.97 -8.98
C ALA A 59 2.89 -9.75 -10.26
N LEU A 60 3.85 -9.94 -11.17
CA LEU A 60 3.60 -10.67 -12.41
C LEU A 60 3.40 -12.16 -12.19
N ALA A 61 4.19 -12.78 -11.31
CA ALA A 61 4.02 -14.20 -10.95
C ALA A 61 2.60 -14.48 -10.41
N LEU A 62 2.04 -13.56 -9.62
CA LEU A 62 0.66 -13.67 -9.15
C LEU A 62 -0.37 -13.50 -10.26
N GLN A 63 -0.15 -12.56 -11.19
CA GLN A 63 -1.03 -12.35 -12.32
C GLN A 63 -1.06 -13.58 -13.25
N GLU A 64 0.11 -14.19 -13.50
CA GLU A 64 0.25 -15.45 -14.23
C GLU A 64 -0.53 -16.58 -13.53
N ALA A 65 -0.30 -16.78 -12.23
CA ALA A 65 -1.00 -17.81 -11.46
C ALA A 65 -2.53 -17.64 -11.45
N ARG A 66 -3.05 -16.40 -11.41
CA ARG A 66 -4.49 -16.14 -11.52
C ARG A 66 -5.03 -16.47 -12.92
N THR A 67 -4.26 -16.16 -13.97
CA THR A 67 -4.65 -16.43 -15.35
C THR A 67 -4.73 -17.93 -15.63
N GLU A 68 -3.84 -18.72 -15.01
CA GLU A 68 -3.87 -20.19 -15.11
C GLU A 68 -5.04 -20.83 -14.32
N ALA A 69 -5.48 -20.19 -13.24
CA ALA A 69 -6.57 -20.70 -12.38
C ALA A 69 -7.99 -20.40 -12.92
N GLU A 70 -8.16 -19.37 -13.74
CA GLU A 70 -9.43 -19.04 -14.39
C GLU A 70 -9.64 -19.94 -15.63
N PRO A 71 -10.73 -20.74 -15.73
CA PRO A 71 -11.02 -21.47 -16.95
C PRO A 71 -11.21 -20.47 -18.10
N VAL A 72 -10.74 -20.82 -19.30
CA VAL A 72 -10.81 -20.00 -20.53
C VAL A 72 -12.27 -19.72 -20.93
N GLY A 73 -12.94 -18.87 -20.17
CA GLY A 73 -14.12 -18.14 -20.56
C GLY A 73 -13.65 -16.87 -21.24
N ILE A 74 -14.16 -16.58 -22.42
CA ILE A 74 -13.86 -15.34 -23.13
C ILE A 74 -14.28 -14.20 -22.21
N SER A 75 -13.32 -13.57 -21.52
CA SER A 75 -13.55 -12.36 -20.73
C SER A 75 -13.93 -11.26 -21.72
N THR A 76 -15.23 -11.06 -21.86
CA THR A 76 -15.80 -10.00 -22.68
C THR A 76 -15.86 -8.74 -21.82
N THR A 77 -14.70 -8.18 -21.46
CA THR A 77 -14.69 -6.83 -20.91
C THR A 77 -15.26 -5.90 -21.99
N PRO A 78 -16.39 -5.21 -21.74
CA PRO A 78 -17.05 -4.39 -22.76
C PRO A 78 -16.25 -3.14 -23.13
N VAL A 79 -15.19 -2.84 -22.37
CA VAL A 79 -14.32 -1.68 -22.54
C VAL A 79 -13.06 -2.10 -23.33
N PRO A 80 -12.75 -1.43 -24.45
CA PRO A 80 -11.47 -1.61 -25.15
C PRO A 80 -10.29 -1.41 -24.21
N GLN A 81 -9.38 -2.37 -24.16
CA GLN A 81 -8.23 -2.31 -23.26
C GLN A 81 -7.14 -1.37 -23.81
N ASP A 82 -6.63 -0.48 -22.98
CA ASP A 82 -5.43 0.32 -23.24
C ASP A 82 -4.21 -0.40 -22.66
N LEU A 83 -3.58 -1.22 -23.50
CA LEU A 83 -2.43 -2.04 -23.12
C LEU A 83 -1.16 -1.24 -22.83
N THR A 84 -1.18 0.09 -22.97
CA THR A 84 0.02 0.93 -22.86
C THR A 84 -0.06 1.99 -21.76
N ALA A 85 -1.17 2.06 -21.03
CA ALA A 85 -1.36 3.01 -19.95
C ALA A 85 -1.77 2.31 -18.65
N ALA A 86 -1.34 2.89 -17.54
CA ALA A 86 -1.67 2.40 -16.21
C ALA A 86 -1.80 3.56 -15.21
N ALA A 87 -2.48 3.28 -14.11
CA ALA A 87 -2.53 4.14 -12.95
C ALA A 87 -1.89 3.48 -11.73
N PHE A 88 -0.96 4.19 -11.10
CA PHE A 88 -0.23 3.73 -9.92
C PHE A 88 -0.71 4.46 -8.69
N PHE A 89 -1.21 3.73 -7.69
CA PHE A 89 -1.72 4.30 -6.46
C PHE A 89 -0.86 3.89 -5.28
N ASP A 90 -0.32 4.87 -4.56
CA ASP A 90 0.11 4.61 -3.20
C ASP A 90 -1.08 4.15 -2.32
N VAL A 91 -0.78 3.46 -1.22
CA VAL A 91 -1.80 2.88 -0.34
C VAL A 91 -2.05 3.74 0.88
N ASP A 92 -1.04 3.99 1.70
CA ASP A 92 -1.21 4.59 3.01
C ASP A 92 -1.55 6.07 2.89
N ASN A 93 -2.61 6.54 3.55
CA ASN A 93 -3.21 7.88 3.40
C ASN A 93 -3.68 8.28 1.98
N THR A 94 -3.31 7.53 0.95
CA THR A 94 -3.72 7.71 -0.45
C THR A 94 -4.98 6.91 -0.77
N MET A 95 -4.90 5.57 -0.79
CA MET A 95 -6.03 4.65 -1.00
C MET A 95 -6.75 4.32 0.31
N VAL A 96 -5.96 4.06 1.36
CA VAL A 96 -6.41 3.67 2.71
C VAL A 96 -6.20 4.84 3.66
N GLN A 97 -7.12 5.05 4.59
CA GLN A 97 -6.98 6.07 5.64
C GLN A 97 -6.00 5.59 6.72
N GLY A 98 -4.89 6.30 6.88
CA GLY A 98 -3.82 5.90 7.79
C GLY A 98 -2.95 4.78 7.22
N ALA A 99 -2.01 4.30 8.04
CA ALA A 99 -1.08 3.25 7.65
C ALA A 99 -1.75 1.86 7.68
N SER A 100 -1.81 1.20 6.54
CA SER A 100 -2.37 -0.15 6.35
C SER A 100 -1.67 -1.18 7.22
N ILE A 101 -0.34 -1.08 7.39
CA ILE A 101 0.42 -1.97 8.28
C ILE A 101 -0.02 -1.88 9.75
N ILE A 102 -0.50 -0.71 10.20
CA ILE A 102 -0.99 -0.52 11.57
C ILE A 102 -2.37 -1.15 11.74
N HIS A 103 -3.24 -1.04 10.73
CA HIS A 103 -4.53 -1.75 10.72
C HIS A 103 -4.32 -3.27 10.71
N PHE A 104 -3.36 -3.73 9.92
CA PHE A 104 -2.98 -5.13 9.86
C PHE A 104 -2.45 -5.65 11.18
N ALA A 105 -1.47 -4.95 11.78
CA ALA A 105 -0.94 -5.32 13.10
C ALA A 105 -2.03 -5.36 14.19
N ARG A 106 -3.02 -4.45 14.15
CA ARG A 106 -4.17 -4.50 15.06
C ARG A 106 -5.03 -5.75 14.85
N GLY A 107 -5.29 -6.10 13.59
CA GLY A 107 -6.03 -7.31 13.24
C GLY A 107 -5.31 -8.59 13.67
N LEU A 108 -3.99 -8.64 13.51
CA LEU A 108 -3.15 -9.74 13.99
C LEU A 108 -3.17 -9.85 15.52
N ALA A 109 -3.05 -8.72 16.23
CA ALA A 109 -3.11 -8.70 17.69
C ALA A 109 -4.46 -9.19 18.23
N ALA A 110 -5.57 -8.87 17.55
CA ALA A 110 -6.90 -9.35 17.93
C ALA A 110 -7.09 -10.87 17.76
N ARG A 111 -6.15 -11.54 17.08
CA ARG A 111 -6.15 -12.98 16.78
C ARG A 111 -5.05 -13.74 17.55
N ASP A 112 -4.51 -13.16 18.61
CA ASP A 112 -3.40 -13.72 19.41
C ASP A 112 -2.18 -14.12 18.57
N TYR A 113 -1.97 -13.45 17.42
CA TYR A 113 -0.85 -13.73 16.52
C TYR A 113 0.50 -13.38 17.15
N PHE A 114 0.50 -12.36 18.01
CA PHE A 114 1.66 -11.94 18.82
C PHE A 114 1.59 -12.60 20.19
N THR A 115 2.74 -13.06 20.69
CA THR A 115 2.83 -13.57 22.06
C THR A 115 2.67 -12.44 23.08
N LYS A 116 2.30 -12.79 24.33
CA LYS A 116 2.20 -11.80 25.42
C LYS A 116 3.53 -11.07 25.67
N SER A 117 4.66 -11.75 25.46
CA SER A 117 6.00 -11.17 25.49
C SER A 117 6.20 -10.13 24.39
N ASP A 118 5.75 -10.41 23.16
CA ASP A 118 5.88 -9.48 22.03
C ASP A 118 5.11 -8.18 22.28
N LEU A 119 3.88 -8.29 22.80
CA LEU A 119 3.05 -7.13 23.14
C LEU A 119 3.64 -6.30 24.28
N ALA A 120 4.17 -6.95 25.33
CA ALA A 120 4.82 -6.28 26.44
C ALA A 120 6.07 -5.51 25.99
N GLU A 121 6.87 -6.11 25.09
CA GLU A 121 8.04 -5.46 24.53
C GLU A 121 7.66 -4.28 23.62
N PHE A 122 6.59 -4.39 22.84
CA PHE A 122 6.06 -3.29 22.03
C PHE A 122 5.61 -2.13 22.91
N ALA A 123 4.86 -2.41 23.99
CA ALA A 123 4.46 -1.40 24.96
C ALA A 123 5.66 -0.70 25.60
N TRP A 124 6.71 -1.47 25.95
CA TRP A 124 7.95 -0.92 26.47
C TRP A 124 8.66 -0.01 25.46
N GLN A 125 8.76 -0.42 24.19
CA GLN A 125 9.33 0.40 23.13
C GLN A 125 8.56 1.71 22.90
N GLN A 126 7.22 1.68 22.97
CA GLN A 126 6.39 2.87 22.89
C GLN A 126 6.60 3.82 24.09
N VAL A 127 6.73 3.28 25.30
CA VAL A 127 7.07 4.07 26.49
C VAL A 127 8.47 4.69 26.34
N LYS A 128 9.46 3.89 25.94
CA LYS A 128 10.82 4.36 25.68
C LYS A 128 10.81 5.49 24.67
N PHE A 129 10.11 5.33 23.54
CA PHE A 129 9.99 6.35 22.50
C PHE A 129 9.42 7.68 23.04
N ARG A 130 8.33 7.62 23.81
CA ARG A 130 7.75 8.82 24.44
C ARG A 130 8.70 9.52 25.41
N VAL A 131 9.59 8.75 26.06
CA VAL A 131 10.56 9.26 27.03
C VAL A 131 11.84 9.78 26.36
N THR A 132 12.31 9.13 25.29
CA THR A 132 13.60 9.44 24.67
C THR A 132 13.51 10.34 23.44
N GLY A 133 12.33 10.45 22.80
CA GLY A 133 12.01 11.46 21.78
C GLY A 133 12.88 11.47 20.51
N LYS A 134 13.69 10.44 20.27
CA LYS A 134 14.58 10.34 19.12
C LYS A 134 14.21 9.13 18.29
N GLU A 135 13.90 9.36 17.02
CA GLU A 135 14.00 8.35 15.95
C GLU A 135 15.41 8.44 15.37
N ASN A 136 16.27 7.47 15.65
CA ASN A 136 17.52 7.30 14.92
C ASN A 136 17.29 6.33 13.74
N SER A 137 18.16 6.38 12.72
CA SER A 137 18.16 5.40 11.62
C SER A 137 18.26 3.95 12.10
N ASP A 138 18.93 3.73 13.24
CA ASP A 138 19.07 2.43 13.89
C ASP A 138 17.72 1.93 14.46
N ASP A 139 16.80 2.84 14.81
CA ASP A 139 15.46 2.50 15.30
C ASP A 139 14.54 2.02 14.16
N VAL A 140 14.72 2.54 12.95
CA VAL A 140 13.99 2.08 11.75
C VAL A 140 14.49 0.72 11.30
N ALA A 141 15.81 0.51 11.28
CA ALA A 141 16.40 -0.78 10.94
C ALA A 141 16.01 -1.87 11.96
N SER A 142 16.07 -1.56 13.26
CA SER A 142 15.64 -2.49 14.32
C SER A 142 14.13 -2.73 14.33
N GLY A 143 13.31 -1.71 14.06
CA GLY A 143 11.86 -1.86 13.90
C GLY A 143 11.48 -2.76 12.72
N ARG A 144 12.19 -2.63 11.59
CA ARG A 144 12.05 -3.49 10.42
C ARG A 144 12.44 -4.94 10.71
N GLU A 145 13.60 -5.16 11.30
CA GLU A 145 14.09 -6.51 11.64
C GLU A 145 13.13 -7.21 12.62
N LYS A 146 12.61 -6.46 13.59
CA LYS A 146 11.60 -6.95 14.53
C LYS A 146 10.25 -7.25 13.88
N ALA A 147 9.81 -6.43 12.92
CA ALA A 147 8.59 -6.73 12.17
C ALA A 147 8.73 -8.05 11.38
N LEU A 148 9.90 -8.30 10.79
CA LEU A 148 10.18 -9.50 10.02
C LEU A 148 10.32 -10.75 10.90
N SER A 149 10.83 -10.62 12.13
CA SER A 149 10.95 -11.76 13.05
C SER A 149 9.57 -12.32 13.45
N PHE A 150 8.51 -11.51 13.45
CA PHE A 150 7.15 -11.98 13.73
C PHE A 150 6.56 -12.87 12.64
N VAL A 151 7.00 -12.71 11.40
CA VAL A 151 6.54 -13.53 10.27
C VAL A 151 7.51 -14.67 9.95
N ALA A 152 8.75 -14.62 10.45
CA ALA A 152 9.74 -15.67 10.24
C ALA A 152 9.24 -17.05 10.69
N GLY A 153 9.44 -18.06 9.84
CA GLY A 153 8.98 -19.43 10.09
C GLY A 153 7.49 -19.67 9.88
N ARG A 154 6.72 -18.66 9.48
CA ARG A 154 5.29 -18.79 9.17
C ARG A 154 5.05 -18.90 7.68
N SER A 155 3.91 -19.49 7.31
CA SER A 155 3.57 -19.68 5.91
C SER A 155 3.09 -18.38 5.26
N THR A 156 3.45 -18.16 3.99
CA THR A 156 2.95 -17.06 3.17
C THR A 156 1.42 -17.13 3.01
N ALA A 157 0.88 -18.35 2.91
CA ALA A 157 -0.56 -18.62 2.81
C ALA A 157 -1.34 -18.23 4.08
N GLU A 158 -0.77 -18.45 5.28
CA GLU A 158 -1.37 -17.99 6.54
C GLU A 158 -1.49 -16.46 6.56
N LEU A 159 -0.43 -15.75 6.16
CA LEU A 159 -0.43 -14.30 6.14
C LEU A 159 -1.42 -13.74 5.11
N ALA A 160 -1.54 -14.37 3.94
CA ALA A 160 -2.53 -14.01 2.93
C ALA A 160 -3.97 -14.18 3.47
N ARG A 161 -4.28 -15.33 4.09
CA ARG A 161 -5.60 -15.57 4.70
C ARG A 161 -5.93 -14.55 5.80
N LEU A 162 -4.97 -14.28 6.69
CA LEU A 162 -5.15 -13.24 7.71
C LEU A 162 -5.32 -11.85 7.08
N GLY A 163 -4.62 -11.58 5.99
CA GLY A 163 -4.77 -10.37 5.18
C GLY A 163 -6.21 -10.18 4.70
N GLU A 164 -6.82 -11.23 4.15
CA GLU A 164 -8.21 -11.22 3.70
C GLU A 164 -9.20 -10.92 4.83
N GLU A 165 -9.11 -11.66 5.94
CA GLU A 165 -10.01 -11.45 7.08
C GLU A 165 -9.89 -10.03 7.66
N ILE A 166 -8.65 -9.56 7.84
CA ILE A 166 -8.38 -8.23 8.39
C ILE A 166 -8.79 -7.13 7.41
N TYR A 167 -8.70 -7.39 6.10
CA TYR A 167 -9.23 -6.46 5.12
C TYR A 167 -10.73 -6.28 5.30
N ASP A 168 -11.47 -7.39 5.33
CA ASP A 168 -12.93 -7.39 5.37
C ASP A 168 -13.46 -6.77 6.68
N GLU A 169 -12.75 -6.98 7.80
CA GLU A 169 -13.14 -6.46 9.12
C GLU A 169 -12.71 -5.01 9.38
N ILE A 170 -11.55 -4.57 8.86
CA ILE A 170 -10.91 -3.33 9.29
C ILE A 170 -10.62 -2.40 8.11
N ILE A 171 -9.98 -2.89 7.04
CA ILE A 171 -9.42 -2.02 5.99
C ILE A 171 -10.51 -1.53 5.04
N ALA A 172 -11.54 -2.33 4.76
CA ALA A 172 -12.63 -1.99 3.84
C ALA A 172 -13.27 -0.62 4.20
N ASP A 173 -13.54 -0.39 5.49
CA ASP A 173 -14.11 0.86 6.02
C ASP A 173 -13.14 2.06 6.02
N LYS A 174 -11.86 1.80 5.72
CA LYS A 174 -10.81 2.82 5.66
C LYS A 174 -10.46 3.21 4.23
N ILE A 175 -11.05 2.61 3.22
CA ILE A 175 -10.83 3.05 1.83
C ILE A 175 -11.36 4.48 1.64
N TRP A 176 -10.59 5.33 1.00
CA TRP A 176 -11.05 6.65 0.58
C TRP A 176 -12.01 6.51 -0.59
N PRO A 177 -13.31 6.89 -0.47
CA PRO A 177 -14.25 6.75 -1.58
C PRO A 177 -13.82 7.55 -2.82
N GLY A 178 -13.22 8.73 -2.60
CA GLY A 178 -12.68 9.56 -3.68
C GLY A 178 -11.53 8.91 -4.43
N THR A 179 -10.59 8.28 -3.73
CA THR A 179 -9.47 7.56 -4.37
C THR A 179 -9.95 6.30 -5.08
N ARG A 180 -10.91 5.56 -4.50
CA ARG A 180 -11.56 4.42 -5.17
C ARG A 180 -12.24 4.84 -6.47
N ALA A 181 -12.92 5.99 -6.49
CA ALA A 181 -13.54 6.51 -7.71
C ALA A 181 -12.51 6.86 -8.80
N LEU A 182 -11.33 7.36 -8.42
CA LEU A 182 -10.22 7.58 -9.36
C LEU A 182 -9.71 6.25 -9.94
N ALA A 183 -9.54 5.23 -9.11
CA ALA A 183 -9.15 3.90 -9.60
C ALA A 183 -10.20 3.33 -10.57
N GLN A 184 -11.49 3.45 -10.24
CA GLN A 184 -12.57 2.99 -11.12
C GLN A 184 -12.57 3.73 -12.46
N MET A 185 -12.32 5.05 -12.48
CA MET A 185 -12.20 5.83 -13.71
C MET A 185 -11.14 5.25 -14.66
N HIS A 186 -9.99 4.81 -14.14
CA HIS A 186 -8.95 4.19 -14.96
C HIS A 186 -9.35 2.81 -15.49
N LEU A 187 -10.00 1.99 -14.65
CA LEU A 187 -10.54 0.70 -15.08
C LEU A 187 -11.60 0.87 -16.19
N ASP A 188 -12.50 1.84 -16.03
CA ASP A 188 -13.54 2.18 -17.00
C ASP A 188 -12.95 2.73 -18.32
N ALA A 189 -11.71 3.23 -18.28
CA ALA A 189 -10.94 3.64 -19.46
C ALA A 189 -10.10 2.49 -20.06
N GLY A 190 -10.24 1.26 -19.54
CA GLY A 190 -9.53 0.08 -20.01
C GLY A 190 -8.05 0.05 -19.62
N GLN A 191 -7.63 0.85 -18.64
CA GLN A 191 -6.25 0.94 -18.18
C GLN A 191 -5.97 -0.03 -17.04
N GLN A 192 -4.71 -0.44 -16.90
CA GLN A 192 -4.28 -1.20 -15.73
C GLN A 192 -4.28 -0.31 -14.47
N VAL A 193 -4.63 -0.87 -13.31
CA VAL A 193 -4.57 -0.15 -12.03
C VAL A 193 -3.77 -0.95 -11.02
N TRP A 194 -2.70 -0.35 -10.52
CA TRP A 194 -1.72 -1.00 -9.65
C TRP A 194 -1.57 -0.25 -8.33
N LEU A 195 -1.50 -0.98 -7.22
CA LEU A 195 -1.06 -0.42 -5.95
C LEU A 195 0.47 -0.39 -5.88
N VAL A 196 1.07 0.60 -5.21
CA VAL A 196 2.52 0.72 -5.01
C VAL A 196 2.84 1.14 -3.58
N THR A 197 3.29 0.21 -2.74
CA THR A 197 3.30 0.43 -1.28
C THR A 197 4.50 -0.20 -0.57
N ALA A 198 4.86 0.40 0.58
CA ALA A 198 5.83 -0.18 1.52
C ALA A 198 5.25 -1.37 2.31
N THR A 199 3.94 -1.58 2.30
CA THR A 199 3.26 -2.72 2.92
C THR A 199 3.67 -4.04 2.25
N PRO A 200 3.71 -5.17 2.99
CA PRO A 200 3.98 -6.48 2.40
C PRO A 200 3.09 -6.77 1.19
N VAL A 201 3.70 -7.38 0.16
CA VAL A 201 3.05 -7.65 -1.12
C VAL A 201 1.80 -8.52 -0.98
N GLU A 202 1.76 -9.43 -0.01
CA GLU A 202 0.60 -10.29 0.29
C GLU A 202 -0.63 -9.44 0.66
N LEU A 203 -0.47 -8.52 1.62
CA LEU A 203 -1.57 -7.64 2.03
C LEU A 203 -1.94 -6.64 0.94
N ALA A 204 -0.95 -6.11 0.21
CA ALA A 204 -1.20 -5.21 -0.89
C ALA A 204 -2.03 -5.88 -2.00
N ASN A 205 -1.77 -7.16 -2.28
CA ASN A 205 -2.54 -7.94 -3.25
C ASN A 205 -3.96 -8.22 -2.79
N VAL A 206 -4.19 -8.52 -1.50
CA VAL A 206 -5.55 -8.63 -0.95
C VAL A 206 -6.34 -7.34 -1.18
N ILE A 207 -5.73 -6.18 -0.92
CA ILE A 207 -6.38 -4.87 -1.16
C ILE A 207 -6.69 -4.70 -2.64
N ALA A 208 -5.76 -5.03 -3.54
CA ALA A 208 -5.95 -4.92 -4.98
C ALA A 208 -7.10 -5.83 -5.47
N GLU A 209 -7.13 -7.09 -5.05
CA GLU A 209 -8.18 -8.06 -5.40
C GLU A 209 -9.56 -7.59 -4.94
N ARG A 210 -9.69 -7.21 -3.65
CA ARG A 210 -10.96 -6.78 -3.08
C ARG A 210 -11.49 -5.49 -3.70
N LEU A 211 -10.61 -4.67 -4.27
CA LEU A 211 -10.97 -3.47 -5.01
C LEU A 211 -11.15 -3.70 -6.53
N GLY A 212 -10.90 -4.91 -7.03
CA GLY A 212 -10.99 -5.23 -8.46
C GLY A 212 -9.90 -4.57 -9.32
N LEU A 213 -8.72 -4.32 -8.75
CA LEU A 213 -7.58 -3.73 -9.44
C LEU A 213 -6.75 -4.80 -10.16
N THR A 214 -5.81 -4.38 -11.02
CA THR A 214 -4.93 -5.28 -11.75
C THR A 214 -3.99 -6.05 -10.82
N GLY A 215 -3.36 -5.37 -9.86
CA GLY A 215 -2.48 -6.00 -8.88
C GLY A 215 -1.77 -5.01 -7.97
N ALA A 216 -0.73 -5.47 -7.27
CA ALA A 216 0.03 -4.64 -6.35
C ALA A 216 1.54 -4.88 -6.42
N LEU A 217 2.29 -3.78 -6.31
CA LEU A 217 3.72 -3.72 -6.04
C LEU A 217 3.90 -3.43 -4.54
N GLY A 218 4.33 -4.42 -3.77
CA GLY A 218 4.59 -4.30 -2.33
C GLY A 218 6.02 -4.65 -1.93
N THR A 219 6.32 -4.50 -0.64
CA THR A 219 7.57 -4.98 -0.03
C THR A 219 7.60 -6.51 -0.06
N VAL A 220 8.71 -7.09 -0.50
CA VAL A 220 8.86 -8.55 -0.65
C VAL A 220 9.70 -9.13 0.49
N ALA A 221 9.05 -9.90 1.36
CA ALA A 221 9.73 -10.77 2.31
C ALA A 221 10.23 -12.02 1.60
N GLU A 222 11.45 -12.44 1.91
CA GLU A 222 12.02 -13.65 1.36
C GLU A 222 11.30 -14.87 1.97
N SER A 223 10.90 -15.79 1.10
CA SER A 223 10.33 -17.07 1.47
C SER A 223 11.05 -18.22 0.78
N GLN A 224 11.07 -19.38 1.45
CA GLN A 224 11.50 -20.65 0.89
C GLN A 224 10.39 -21.67 1.16
N ASP A 225 9.98 -22.40 0.13
CA ASP A 225 8.93 -23.42 0.21
C ASP A 225 7.61 -22.90 0.84
N GLY A 226 7.27 -21.65 0.53
CA GLY A 226 6.08 -20.98 1.07
C GLY A 226 6.19 -20.56 2.54
N VAL A 227 7.39 -20.52 3.11
CA VAL A 227 7.66 -20.14 4.51
C VAL A 227 8.61 -18.94 4.55
N PHE A 228 8.27 -17.91 5.32
CA PHE A 228 9.11 -16.71 5.43
C PHE A 228 10.42 -17.00 6.16
N THR A 229 11.53 -16.46 5.65
CA THR A 229 12.86 -16.60 6.25
C THR A 229 13.16 -15.54 7.32
N GLY A 230 12.33 -14.51 7.43
CA GLY A 230 12.57 -13.33 8.26
C GLY A 230 13.50 -12.29 7.61
N ARG A 231 13.82 -12.43 6.33
CA ARG A 231 14.59 -11.45 5.55
C ARG A 231 13.73 -10.79 4.48
N LEU A 232 14.25 -9.72 3.88
CA LEU A 232 13.64 -9.07 2.72
C LEU A 232 14.49 -9.29 1.48
N VAL A 233 13.83 -9.32 0.33
CA VAL A 233 14.51 -9.26 -0.97
C VAL A 233 14.80 -7.78 -1.27
N GLY A 234 16.04 -7.34 -1.00
CA GLY A 234 16.46 -5.94 -1.14
C GLY A 234 16.10 -5.09 0.07
N ASP A 235 15.08 -4.24 -0.07
CA ASP A 235 14.65 -3.25 0.93
C ASP A 235 13.13 -3.14 1.02
N ILE A 236 12.64 -2.36 1.99
CA ILE A 236 11.24 -1.90 2.00
C ILE A 236 10.99 -1.14 0.70
N LEU A 237 9.83 -1.37 0.07
CA LEU A 237 9.45 -0.69 -1.17
C LEU A 237 9.01 0.75 -0.90
N HIS A 238 10.00 1.62 -0.69
CA HIS A 238 9.81 3.02 -0.33
C HIS A 238 10.69 3.93 -1.20
N GLY A 239 10.23 5.17 -1.42
CA GLY A 239 10.98 6.18 -2.18
C GLY A 239 11.44 5.70 -3.56
N LEU A 240 12.76 5.67 -3.77
CA LEU A 240 13.36 5.19 -5.02
C LEU A 240 12.96 3.75 -5.36
N GLY A 241 12.69 2.90 -4.35
CA GLY A 241 12.24 1.53 -4.57
C GLY A 241 10.92 1.48 -5.34
N LYS A 242 9.94 2.32 -4.97
CA LYS A 242 8.66 2.43 -5.69
C LYS A 242 8.86 2.86 -7.14
N ALA A 243 9.74 3.85 -7.38
CA ALA A 243 10.07 4.30 -8.73
C ALA A 243 10.71 3.18 -9.56
N HIS A 244 11.60 2.37 -8.96
CA HIS A 244 12.18 1.20 -9.63
C HIS A 244 11.15 0.11 -9.92
N ALA A 245 10.23 -0.17 -9.00
CA ALA A 245 9.16 -1.15 -9.23
C ALA A 245 8.25 -0.74 -10.39
N VAL A 246 7.78 0.52 -10.40
CA VAL A 246 6.95 1.06 -11.49
C VAL A 246 7.68 0.97 -12.83
N ARG A 247 8.98 1.30 -12.87
CA ARG A 247 9.78 1.17 -14.10
C ARG A 247 9.94 -0.29 -14.54
N ALA A 248 10.22 -1.19 -13.59
CA ALA A 248 10.39 -2.61 -13.87
C ALA A 248 9.10 -3.22 -14.44
N LEU A 249 7.96 -2.93 -13.81
CA LEU A 249 6.65 -3.34 -14.28
C LEU A 249 6.35 -2.75 -15.67
N ALA A 250 6.59 -1.45 -15.88
CA ALA A 250 6.35 -0.80 -17.17
C ALA A 250 7.13 -1.43 -18.32
N ILE A 251 8.37 -1.87 -18.08
CA ILE A 251 9.18 -2.57 -19.08
C ILE A 251 8.55 -3.92 -19.46
N ARG A 252 8.02 -4.65 -18.48
CA ARG A 252 7.51 -6.01 -18.66
C ARG A 252 6.11 -6.03 -19.27
N GLU A 253 5.28 -5.07 -18.90
CA GLU A 253 3.91 -4.90 -19.38
C GLU A 253 3.82 -4.03 -20.65
N GLY A 254 4.93 -3.44 -21.11
CA GLY A 254 4.94 -2.58 -22.31
C GLY A 254 4.27 -1.21 -22.09
N LEU A 255 4.25 -0.70 -20.86
CA LEU A 255 3.59 0.55 -20.49
C LEU A 255 4.40 1.77 -20.95
N ASN A 256 3.73 2.73 -21.57
CA ASN A 256 4.27 4.05 -21.82
C ASN A 256 4.02 4.94 -20.61
N LEU A 257 5.04 5.13 -19.77
CA LEU A 257 4.92 5.96 -18.55
C LEU A 257 4.42 7.38 -18.80
N LYS A 258 4.60 7.96 -20.00
CA LYS A 258 4.04 9.28 -20.35
C LYS A 258 2.52 9.29 -20.54
N ARG A 259 1.90 8.12 -20.69
CA ARG A 259 0.44 7.92 -20.67
C ARG A 259 -0.07 7.45 -19.32
N CYS A 260 0.82 7.15 -18.38
CA CYS A 260 0.45 6.67 -17.06
C CYS A 260 0.16 7.82 -16.09
N THR A 261 -0.58 7.49 -15.05
CA THR A 261 -0.91 8.39 -13.93
C THR A 261 -0.36 7.82 -12.63
N ALA A 262 0.04 8.66 -11.69
CA ALA A 262 0.47 8.22 -10.36
C ALA A 262 -0.13 9.11 -9.27
N TYR A 263 -0.55 8.48 -8.18
CA TYR A 263 -1.24 9.08 -7.04
C TYR A 263 -0.49 8.79 -5.75
N SER A 264 -0.18 9.81 -4.95
CA SER A 264 0.42 9.65 -3.62
C SER A 264 0.17 10.86 -2.71
N ASP A 265 0.22 10.64 -1.40
CA ASP A 265 0.16 11.66 -0.36
C ASP A 265 1.53 12.13 0.15
N SER A 266 2.60 11.37 -0.13
CA SER A 266 3.89 11.57 0.53
C SER A 266 4.96 12.19 -0.37
N HIS A 267 5.75 13.11 0.17
CA HIS A 267 6.94 13.63 -0.49
C HIS A 267 7.95 12.53 -0.86
N ASN A 268 7.98 11.43 -0.12
CA ASN A 268 8.88 10.31 -0.41
C ASN A 268 8.61 9.70 -1.79
N ASP A 269 7.39 9.81 -2.32
CA ASP A 269 6.98 9.23 -3.59
C ASP A 269 7.22 10.16 -4.79
N VAL A 270 7.85 11.33 -4.58
CA VAL A 270 8.23 12.27 -5.64
C VAL A 270 9.02 11.59 -6.77
N PRO A 271 9.96 10.66 -6.53
CA PRO A 271 10.61 9.92 -7.60
C PRO A 271 9.62 9.15 -8.48
N MET A 272 8.65 8.46 -7.89
CA MET A 272 7.60 7.73 -8.62
C MET A 272 6.68 8.69 -9.40
N LEU A 273 6.19 9.74 -8.74
CA LEU A 273 5.35 10.77 -9.35
C LEU A 273 6.06 11.45 -10.53
N SER A 274 7.38 11.63 -10.46
CA SER A 274 8.16 12.27 -11.53
C SER A 274 8.40 11.37 -12.74
N LEU A 275 8.11 10.06 -12.68
CA LEU A 275 8.28 9.14 -13.81
C LEU A 275 7.14 9.23 -14.83
N VAL A 276 5.92 9.50 -14.35
CA VAL A 276 4.70 9.38 -15.15
C VAL A 276 4.35 10.66 -15.91
N GLY A 277 3.40 10.57 -16.84
CA GLY A 277 2.85 11.72 -17.56
C GLY A 277 1.97 12.59 -16.69
N THR A 278 1.18 11.97 -15.80
CA THR A 278 0.20 12.67 -14.96
C THR A 278 0.42 12.37 -13.47
N PRO A 279 1.19 13.20 -12.75
CA PRO A 279 1.30 13.11 -11.30
C PRO A 279 0.14 13.82 -10.58
N VAL A 280 -0.44 13.17 -9.58
CA VAL A 280 -1.53 13.71 -8.76
C VAL A 280 -1.21 13.54 -7.28
N ALA A 281 -1.17 14.64 -6.54
CA ALA A 281 -0.99 14.65 -5.09
C ALA A 281 -2.34 14.46 -4.39
N VAL A 282 -2.54 13.32 -3.72
CA VAL A 282 -3.78 12.96 -3.03
C VAL A 282 -3.58 13.09 -1.54
N ASN A 283 -4.41 13.88 -0.86
CA ASN A 283 -4.30 14.14 0.58
C ASN A 283 -2.87 14.56 1.02
N PRO A 284 -2.13 15.39 0.26
CA PRO A 284 -0.69 15.48 0.43
C PRO A 284 -0.28 15.99 1.82
N ASP A 285 0.89 15.52 2.27
CA ASP A 285 1.68 16.13 3.32
C ASP A 285 2.10 17.58 2.94
N ALA A 286 2.77 18.28 3.87
CA ALA A 286 3.11 19.68 3.66
C ALA A 286 4.12 19.85 2.49
N ASP A 287 5.14 19.00 2.45
CA ASP A 287 6.25 19.10 1.52
C ASP A 287 5.83 18.70 0.09
N LEU A 288 5.03 17.64 -0.06
CA LEU A 288 4.45 17.25 -1.35
C LEU A 288 3.46 18.30 -1.82
N ARG A 289 2.67 18.92 -0.93
CA ARG A 289 1.74 20.00 -1.31
C ARG A 289 2.48 21.20 -1.87
N GLU A 290 3.56 21.63 -1.23
CA GLU A 290 4.38 22.74 -1.71
C GLU A 290 5.02 22.41 -3.07
N LEU A 291 5.60 21.22 -3.20
CA LEU A 291 6.18 20.77 -4.45
C LEU A 291 5.14 20.68 -5.58
N ALA A 292 3.97 20.12 -5.29
CA ALA A 292 2.88 19.99 -6.26
C ALA A 292 2.43 21.37 -6.76
N LYS A 293 2.29 22.36 -5.88
CA LYS A 293 2.00 23.75 -6.29
C LYS A 293 3.11 24.31 -7.19
N THR A 294 4.37 24.12 -6.81
CA THR A 294 5.53 24.61 -7.57
C THR A 294 5.63 23.97 -8.96
N ARG A 295 5.31 22.68 -9.07
CA ARG A 295 5.37 21.91 -10.32
C ARG A 295 4.07 21.92 -11.13
N GLY A 296 3.01 22.55 -10.62
CA GLY A 296 1.69 22.55 -11.25
C GLY A 296 1.01 21.17 -11.26
N TRP A 297 1.37 20.28 -10.33
CA TRP A 297 0.72 18.98 -10.19
C TRP A 297 -0.68 19.14 -9.58
N GLU A 298 -1.61 18.29 -10.03
CA GLU A 298 -2.97 18.30 -9.52
C GLU A 298 -2.99 17.89 -8.04
N ILE A 299 -3.82 18.57 -7.24
CA ILE A 299 -4.00 18.28 -5.81
C ILE A 299 -5.46 17.89 -5.55
N ARG A 300 -5.68 16.71 -4.97
CA ARG A 300 -6.99 16.22 -4.53
C ARG A 300 -6.97 16.01 -3.01
N ASP A 301 -7.80 16.72 -2.25
CA ASP A 301 -7.85 16.57 -0.79
C ASP A 301 -9.22 16.08 -0.30
N PHE A 302 -9.32 14.77 -0.07
CA PHE A 302 -10.54 14.10 0.38
C PHE A 302 -10.78 14.23 1.89
N ARG A 303 -9.79 14.73 2.66
CA ARG A 303 -9.94 14.99 4.10
C ARG A 303 -10.90 16.15 4.37
N THR A 304 -10.97 17.10 3.44
CA THR A 304 -11.77 18.34 3.59
C THR A 304 -13.27 18.05 3.67
N ALA A 305 -13.79 17.19 2.78
CA ALA A 305 -15.20 16.80 2.79
C ALA A 305 -15.60 16.13 4.13
N ARG A 306 -14.71 15.31 4.68
CA ARG A 306 -14.90 14.67 5.99
C ARG A 306 -14.88 15.66 7.15
N LYS A 307 -13.93 16.62 7.15
CA LYS A 307 -13.89 17.69 8.17
C LYS A 307 -15.17 18.53 8.12
N ALA A 308 -15.63 18.89 6.92
CA ALA A 308 -16.87 19.62 6.72
C ALA A 308 -18.09 18.84 7.23
N ALA A 309 -18.20 17.54 6.94
CA ALA A 309 -19.30 16.71 7.44
C ALA A 309 -19.27 16.56 8.97
N ARG A 310 -18.10 16.29 9.56
CA ARG A 310 -17.95 16.06 11.01
C ARG A 310 -18.23 17.32 11.85
N ILE A 311 -17.90 18.50 11.34
CA ILE A 311 -18.08 19.77 12.06
C ILE A 311 -19.42 20.41 11.69
N GLY A 312 -19.79 20.41 10.41
CA GLY A 312 -20.96 21.11 9.88
C GLY A 312 -22.29 20.45 10.24
N VAL A 313 -22.39 19.12 10.21
CA VAL A 313 -23.66 18.42 10.47
C VAL A 313 -24.12 18.57 11.93
N PRO A 314 -23.28 18.34 12.95
CA PRO A 314 -23.71 18.54 14.34
C PRO A 314 -24.05 20.01 14.65
N THR A 315 -23.29 20.95 14.08
CA THR A 315 -23.52 22.40 14.28
C THR A 315 -24.85 22.83 13.65
N ALA A 316 -25.16 22.36 12.44
CA ALA A 316 -26.43 22.64 11.78
C ALA A 316 -27.63 22.03 12.54
N LEU A 317 -27.49 20.81 13.05
CA LEU A 317 -28.53 20.16 13.86
C LEU A 317 -28.78 20.91 15.19
N ALA A 318 -27.71 21.34 15.87
CA ALA A 318 -27.82 22.09 17.12
C ALA A 318 -28.51 23.45 16.92
N LEU A 319 -28.13 24.19 15.88
CA LEU A 319 -28.77 25.46 15.53
C LEU A 319 -30.23 25.27 15.10
N GLY A 320 -30.52 24.23 14.32
CA GLY A 320 -31.89 23.88 13.92
C GLY A 320 -32.78 23.53 15.12
N ALA A 321 -32.27 22.74 16.07
CA ALA A 321 -33.00 22.40 17.30
C ALA A 321 -33.26 23.62 18.19
N ALA A 322 -32.26 24.50 18.36
CA ALA A 322 -32.42 25.73 19.12
C ALA A 322 -33.43 26.69 18.47
N GLY A 323 -33.37 26.87 17.15
CA GLY A 323 -34.32 27.67 16.39
C GLY A 323 -35.75 27.11 16.46
N GLY A 324 -35.91 25.79 16.33
CA GLY A 324 -37.20 25.11 16.47
C GLY A 324 -37.80 25.25 17.87
N ALA A 325 -36.99 25.12 18.92
CA ALA A 325 -37.43 25.31 20.31
C ALA A 325 -37.88 26.75 20.59
N LEU A 326 -37.14 27.74 20.08
CA LEU A 326 -37.50 29.16 20.22
C LEU A 326 -38.81 29.47 19.49
N ALA A 327 -38.98 28.97 18.26
CA ALA A 327 -40.22 29.15 17.49
C ALA A 327 -41.42 28.52 18.21
N ALA A 328 -41.26 27.30 18.77
CA ALA A 328 -42.30 26.63 19.54
C ALA A 328 -42.66 27.39 20.84
N ALA A 329 -41.68 27.96 21.53
CA ALA A 329 -41.91 28.75 22.74
C ALA A 329 -42.65 30.07 22.45
N LEU A 330 -42.29 30.73 21.34
CA LEU A 330 -42.97 31.95 20.88
C LEU A 330 -44.41 31.65 20.40
N GLY A 331 -44.64 30.51 19.75
CA GLY A 331 -45.98 30.05 19.35
C GLY A 331 -46.89 29.83 20.57
N ARG A 332 -46.43 29.08 21.58
CA ARG A 332 -47.23 28.82 22.80
C ARG A 332 -47.56 30.08 23.60
N ARG A 333 -46.66 31.07 23.63
CA ARG A 333 -46.93 32.37 24.29
C ARG A 333 -48.03 33.18 23.59
N ARG A 334 -48.20 32.98 22.28
CA ARG A 334 -49.22 33.65 21.48
C ARG A 334 -50.60 33.03 21.67
N ASP A 335 -50.65 31.71 21.83
CA ASP A 335 -51.89 30.96 22.08
C ASP A 335 -52.40 31.10 23.52
N SER A 336 -51.52 31.41 24.50
CA SER A 336 -51.92 31.68 25.90
C SER A 336 -52.33 33.14 26.17
N ALA A 337 -52.27 34.01 25.16
CA ALA A 337 -52.63 35.43 25.26
C ALA A 337 -53.92 35.78 24.49
N ALA A 338 -54.60 34.78 23.95
CA ALA A 338 -55.91 34.85 23.31
C ALA A 338 -56.96 34.17 24.21
#